data_AF-A8NNN5-F1
#
_entry.id   AF-A8NNN5-F1
#
_cell.length_a   1.000
_cell.length_b   1.000
_cell.length_c   1.000
_cell.angle_alpha   90.00
_cell.angle_beta   90.00
_cell.angle_gamma   90.00
#
_symmetry.space_group_name_H-M   'P 1'
#
loop_
_entity.id
_entity.type
_entity.pdbx_description
1 polymer ?
#
loop_
_entity_poly.entity_id
_entity_poly.type
_entity_poly.pdbx_seq_one_letter_code
_entity_poly.pdbx_strand_id
1 'polypeptide(L)'
;MIGTISKVREPTAPPWCRIWWFYPTVRGQFHKSLWKQLRSRSVLGAATTMDSPDTPDAMHPLSSEELEPGLLYAVLSYRGELASWNWAFFVPNPAQKPIGSSGTIFHVVDSADSIGEWKFEKEQKDVISSPHVVAIIRLADVGFLGSYEDIVGPDSLTPMFKTVVIPVPGTTANAEFSSRVWFLDAIGILHDCGVVQCDDGWLLERELRRCAFTAMDKFLESKGWTAYRAEHYRDHHTGTPSAGLLRHITHEHQYRINPHRPPPQSQSQTRTPRASH
;
A
#
# COMPACT_ATOMS: atom_id res chain seq x y z
N MET A 1 28.14 4.99 -58.71
CA MET A 1 26.85 5.17 -58.00
C MET A 1 27.17 5.19 -56.51
N ILE A 2 27.09 6.35 -55.88
CA ILE A 2 27.39 6.55 -54.45
C ILE A 2 26.05 6.76 -53.75
N GLY A 3 25.62 5.78 -52.96
CA GLY A 3 24.36 5.84 -52.21
C GLY A 3 24.56 6.49 -50.85
N THR A 4 23.93 7.64 -50.63
CA THR A 4 23.90 8.37 -49.37
C THR A 4 22.84 7.75 -48.44
N ILE A 5 23.23 7.27 -47.27
CA ILE A 5 22.30 6.78 -46.24
C ILE A 5 21.94 7.95 -45.32
N SER A 6 20.67 8.36 -45.37
CA SER A 6 20.09 9.36 -44.47
C SER A 6 19.89 8.78 -43.07
N LYS A 7 20.53 9.38 -42.07
CA LYS A 7 20.37 9.05 -40.65
C LYS A 7 19.08 9.69 -40.12
N VAL A 8 18.07 8.85 -39.87
CA VAL A 8 16.80 9.27 -39.25
C VAL A 8 17.08 9.66 -37.79
N ARG A 9 16.71 10.89 -37.40
CA ARG A 9 16.75 11.37 -36.01
C ARG A 9 15.52 10.84 -35.27
N GLU A 10 15.75 10.09 -34.20
CA GLU A 10 14.71 9.68 -33.25
C GLU A 10 14.20 10.86 -32.41
N PRO A 11 12.91 10.87 -32.03
CA PRO A 11 12.33 11.89 -31.19
C PRO A 11 12.79 11.73 -29.74
N THR A 12 13.27 12.83 -29.15
CA THR A 12 13.57 12.95 -27.71
C THR A 12 12.29 12.90 -26.88
N ALA A 13 12.01 11.74 -26.28
CA ALA A 13 10.99 11.60 -25.25
C ALA A 13 11.47 12.17 -23.89
N PRO A 14 10.56 12.69 -23.06
CA PRO A 14 10.88 13.32 -21.78
C PRO A 14 11.44 12.32 -20.73
N PRO A 15 12.19 12.78 -19.72
CA PRO A 15 13.01 11.94 -18.85
C PRO A 15 12.25 10.88 -18.04
N TRP A 16 10.96 11.11 -17.75
CA TRP A 16 10.13 10.20 -16.96
C TRP A 16 9.57 9.02 -17.77
N CYS A 17 9.63 9.06 -19.11
CA CYS A 17 9.25 7.92 -19.97
C CYS A 17 10.34 6.84 -20.10
N ARG A 18 11.56 7.06 -19.57
CA ARG A 18 12.69 6.12 -19.78
C ARG A 18 12.68 4.89 -18.87
N ILE A 19 11.92 4.92 -17.76
CA ILE A 19 11.91 3.82 -16.79
C ILE A 19 11.08 2.62 -17.30
N TRP A 20 10.07 2.86 -18.14
CA TRP A 20 9.14 1.81 -18.60
C TRP A 20 9.50 1.16 -19.94
N TRP A 21 10.54 1.64 -20.64
CA TRP A 21 10.89 1.17 -21.99
C TRP A 21 12.05 0.17 -22.06
N PHE A 22 12.67 -0.19 -20.93
CA PHE A 22 13.89 -1.00 -20.91
C PHE A 22 13.75 -2.39 -20.26
N TYR A 23 12.67 -3.14 -20.52
CA TYR A 23 12.70 -4.61 -20.32
C TYR A 23 11.85 -5.37 -21.37
N PRO A 24 12.44 -5.83 -22.48
CA PRO A 24 11.74 -6.68 -23.45
C PRO A 24 11.60 -8.16 -23.04
N THR A 25 12.01 -8.58 -21.84
CA THR A 25 12.41 -9.99 -21.61
C THR A 25 11.38 -10.90 -20.94
N VAL A 26 10.22 -10.42 -20.45
CA VAL A 26 9.24 -11.31 -19.78
C VAL A 26 7.84 -11.18 -20.38
N ARG A 27 7.73 -11.18 -21.72
CA ARG A 27 6.44 -11.25 -22.42
C ARG A 27 6.02 -12.67 -22.85
N GLY A 28 6.76 -13.69 -22.42
CA GLY A 28 6.77 -14.99 -23.10
C GLY A 28 5.95 -16.15 -22.51
N GLN A 29 5.56 -16.16 -21.22
CA GLN A 29 5.07 -17.42 -20.60
C GLN A 29 3.68 -17.41 -19.94
N PHE A 30 3.04 -16.27 -19.66
CA PHE A 30 1.72 -16.27 -19.00
C PHE A 30 0.51 -16.07 -19.93
N HIS A 31 0.72 -16.04 -21.25
CA HIS A 31 -0.26 -15.45 -22.18
C HIS A 31 -1.39 -16.39 -22.69
N LYS A 32 -1.44 -17.68 -22.34
CA LYS A 32 -2.38 -18.61 -23.00
C LYS A 32 -3.56 -19.13 -22.16
N SER A 33 -3.48 -19.12 -20.83
CA SER A 33 -4.55 -19.71 -20.00
C SER A 33 -5.59 -18.70 -19.49
N LEU A 34 -5.16 -17.49 -19.09
CA LEU A 34 -6.04 -16.54 -18.40
C LEU A 34 -6.92 -15.67 -19.34
N TRP A 35 -6.49 -15.47 -20.59
CA TRP A 35 -7.15 -14.53 -21.51
C TRP A 35 -8.47 -15.05 -22.12
N LYS A 36 -8.78 -16.34 -22.01
CA LYS A 36 -10.04 -16.90 -22.53
C LYS A 36 -11.26 -16.65 -21.63
N GLN A 37 -11.06 -16.21 -20.39
CA GLN A 37 -12.14 -16.16 -19.40
C GLN A 37 -12.74 -14.75 -19.16
N LEU A 38 -12.12 -13.68 -19.69
CA LEU A 38 -12.47 -12.28 -19.34
C LEU A 38 -13.02 -11.42 -20.49
N ARG A 39 -13.48 -12.00 -21.61
CA ARG A 39 -13.95 -11.25 -22.81
C ARG A 39 -15.42 -11.39 -23.19
N SER A 40 -16.32 -11.55 -22.21
CA SER A 40 -17.76 -11.48 -22.45
C SER A 40 -18.46 -10.54 -21.48
N ARG A 41 -18.48 -9.23 -21.81
CA ARG A 41 -19.60 -8.29 -21.59
C ARG A 41 -19.20 -6.87 -21.98
N SER A 42 -19.84 -6.35 -23.03
CA SER A 42 -19.91 -4.93 -23.36
C SER A 42 -21.37 -4.61 -23.62
N VAL A 43 -21.94 -3.66 -22.87
CA VAL A 43 -23.21 -2.98 -23.20
C VAL A 43 -23.08 -1.51 -22.83
N LEU A 44 -23.62 -0.67 -23.72
CA LEU A 44 -23.56 0.79 -23.80
C LEU A 44 -24.26 1.55 -22.65
N GLY A 45 -23.71 2.75 -22.37
CA GLY A 45 -24.43 4.03 -22.55
C GLY A 45 -25.09 4.70 -21.34
N ALA A 46 -24.69 5.94 -21.05
CA ALA A 46 -25.54 7.16 -21.05
C ALA A 46 -24.88 8.30 -20.24
N ALA A 47 -25.01 9.53 -20.76
CA ALA A 47 -24.46 10.76 -20.21
C ALA A 47 -25.52 11.53 -19.40
N THR A 48 -25.11 12.20 -18.30
CA THR A 48 -25.90 13.27 -17.67
C THR A 48 -25.01 14.26 -16.90
N THR A 49 -25.12 15.52 -17.34
CA THR A 49 -25.14 16.83 -16.64
C THR A 49 -24.20 17.17 -15.47
N MET A 50 -23.54 18.33 -15.64
CA MET A 50 -22.66 19.06 -14.73
C MET A 50 -23.38 19.54 -13.47
N ASP A 51 -22.77 19.29 -12.31
CA ASP A 51 -22.97 20.01 -11.06
C ASP A 51 -21.61 20.30 -10.40
N SER A 52 -21.59 21.37 -9.62
CA SER A 52 -20.47 22.14 -9.03
C SER A 52 -19.26 21.35 -8.48
N PRO A 53 -18.02 21.89 -8.54
CA PRO A 53 -16.81 21.22 -8.07
C PRO A 53 -16.66 21.38 -6.55
N ASP A 54 -17.40 20.60 -5.78
CA ASP A 54 -16.96 20.28 -4.42
C ASP A 54 -15.73 19.37 -4.54
N THR A 55 -14.61 19.87 -4.03
CA THR A 55 -13.32 19.17 -4.02
C THR A 55 -13.52 17.76 -3.42
N PRO A 56 -13.30 16.67 -4.19
CA PRO A 56 -13.36 15.32 -3.65
C PRO A 56 -12.06 15.11 -2.85
N ASP A 57 -12.04 15.62 -1.63
CA ASP A 57 -10.97 15.35 -0.66
C ASP A 57 -11.47 14.32 0.35
N ALA A 58 -11.98 13.20 -0.17
CA ALA A 58 -12.68 12.19 0.59
C ALA A 58 -11.74 11.03 0.93
N MET A 59 -10.56 11.35 1.51
CA MET A 59 -9.84 10.38 2.35
C MET A 59 -10.65 10.13 3.62
N HIS A 60 -11.76 9.44 3.49
CA HIS A 60 -12.54 9.02 4.63
C HIS A 60 -11.76 7.90 5.33
N PRO A 61 -11.38 8.09 6.61
CA PRO A 61 -10.82 7.01 7.40
C PRO A 61 -11.83 5.87 7.43
N LEU A 62 -11.44 4.68 7.02
CA LEU A 62 -12.22 3.48 7.26
C LEU A 62 -12.24 3.25 8.78
N SER A 63 -13.37 2.77 9.30
CA SER A 63 -13.40 2.39 10.71
C SER A 63 -12.42 1.23 10.92
N SER A 64 -11.78 1.16 12.08
CA SER A 64 -10.78 0.11 12.36
C SER A 64 -11.38 -1.31 12.36
N GLU A 65 -12.71 -1.43 12.28
CA GLU A 65 -13.45 -2.69 12.22
C GLU A 65 -13.74 -3.15 10.76
N GLU A 66 -13.34 -2.37 9.75
CA GLU A 66 -13.75 -2.53 8.34
C GLU A 66 -12.70 -3.18 7.42
N LEU A 67 -11.72 -3.91 7.93
CA LEU A 67 -10.95 -4.77 7.03
C LEU A 67 -11.87 -5.89 6.52
N GLU A 68 -11.94 -6.05 5.20
CA GLU A 68 -12.82 -6.99 4.53
C GLU A 68 -11.98 -8.14 3.93
N PRO A 69 -12.44 -9.39 4.06
CA PRO A 69 -11.81 -10.51 3.36
C PRO A 69 -11.87 -10.36 1.84
N GLY A 70 -10.92 -10.97 1.15
CA GLY A 70 -10.87 -10.95 -0.32
C GLY A 70 -10.36 -9.63 -0.89
N LEU A 71 -9.94 -8.67 -0.05
CA LEU A 71 -9.32 -7.44 -0.50
C LEU A 71 -7.80 -7.47 -0.33
N LEU A 72 -7.14 -6.74 -1.23
CA LEU A 72 -5.71 -6.43 -1.18
C LEU A 72 -5.52 -5.04 -0.59
N TYR A 73 -4.62 -4.93 0.38
CA TYR A 73 -4.29 -3.67 1.06
C TYR A 73 -2.81 -3.32 0.89
N ALA A 74 -2.51 -2.03 0.81
CA ALA A 74 -1.19 -1.49 1.08
C ALA A 74 -1.04 -1.25 2.59
N VAL A 75 0.05 -1.71 3.17
CA VAL A 75 0.40 -1.46 4.58
C VAL A 75 1.68 -0.66 4.61
N LEU A 76 1.62 0.52 5.26
CA LEU A 76 2.77 1.38 5.46
C LEU A 76 3.15 1.37 6.94
N SER A 77 4.34 0.85 7.24
CA SER A 77 4.85 0.73 8.62
C SER A 77 6.00 1.70 8.89
N TYR A 78 6.00 2.34 10.06
CA TYR A 78 7.02 3.28 10.51
C TYR A 78 8.40 2.61 10.64
N ARG A 79 9.44 3.28 10.13
CA ARG A 79 10.83 2.79 10.18
C ARG A 79 11.72 3.48 11.21
N GLY A 80 11.19 4.43 11.98
CA GLY A 80 11.99 5.25 12.89
C GLY A 80 12.28 6.66 12.39
N GLU A 81 11.91 6.98 11.15
CA GLU A 81 12.07 8.32 10.55
C GLU A 81 10.73 8.87 10.07
N LEU A 82 10.49 10.15 10.32
CA LEU A 82 9.33 10.86 9.80
C LEU A 82 9.41 10.86 8.26
N ALA A 83 8.31 10.52 7.59
CA ALA A 83 8.22 10.36 6.13
C ALA A 83 8.90 9.10 5.53
N SER A 84 9.38 8.16 6.34
CA SER A 84 9.97 6.90 5.86
C SER A 84 9.16 5.71 6.34
N TRP A 85 8.65 4.92 5.40
CA TRP A 85 7.82 3.75 5.67
C TRP A 85 8.37 2.50 4.99
N ASN A 86 8.12 1.35 5.60
CA ASN A 86 8.16 0.06 4.92
C ASN A 86 6.84 -0.14 4.18
N TRP A 87 6.93 -0.46 2.89
CA TRP A 87 5.78 -0.68 2.03
C TRP A 87 5.57 -2.17 1.84
N ALA A 88 4.33 -2.62 2.02
CA ALA A 88 3.97 -4.02 1.93
C ALA A 88 2.55 -4.19 1.38
N PHE A 89 2.28 -5.34 0.79
CA PHE A 89 0.92 -5.77 0.49
C PHE A 89 0.40 -6.67 1.61
N PHE A 90 -0.90 -6.60 1.89
CA PHE A 90 -1.56 -7.41 2.90
C PHE A 90 -2.87 -7.98 2.38
N VAL A 91 -3.11 -9.26 2.64
CA VAL A 91 -4.39 -9.94 2.42
C VAL A 91 -4.88 -10.48 3.76
N PRO A 92 -6.02 -10.00 4.30
CA PRO A 92 -6.54 -10.47 5.58
C PRO A 92 -7.01 -11.93 5.52
N ASN A 93 -6.78 -12.69 6.59
CA ASN A 93 -7.30 -14.04 6.72
C ASN A 93 -8.77 -14.00 7.21
N PRO A 94 -9.76 -14.49 6.43
CA PRO A 94 -11.17 -14.48 6.83
C PRO A 94 -11.48 -15.34 8.07
N ALA A 95 -10.64 -16.33 8.39
CA ALA A 95 -10.88 -17.25 9.49
C ALA A 95 -10.60 -16.62 10.87
N GLN A 96 -9.91 -15.48 10.91
CA GLN A 96 -9.42 -14.85 12.14
C GLN A 96 -10.19 -13.56 12.39
N LYS A 97 -10.69 -13.39 13.63
CA LYS A 97 -11.42 -12.18 14.05
C LYS A 97 -10.68 -11.48 15.19
N PRO A 98 -10.70 -10.14 15.24
CA PRO A 98 -11.19 -9.22 14.20
C PRO A 98 -10.38 -9.32 12.90
N ILE A 99 -10.99 -8.98 11.75
CA ILE A 99 -10.28 -9.07 10.46
C ILE A 99 -9.05 -8.14 10.50
N GLY A 100 -7.90 -8.68 10.11
CA GLY A 100 -6.60 -8.00 10.23
C GLY A 100 -5.74 -8.44 11.42
N SER A 101 -6.31 -9.16 12.40
CA SER A 101 -5.54 -9.82 13.46
C SER A 101 -4.61 -10.92 12.93
N SER A 102 -4.88 -11.39 11.73
CA SER A 102 -4.03 -12.31 10.99
C SER A 102 -4.28 -12.14 9.48
N GLY A 103 -3.23 -12.32 8.71
CA GLY A 103 -3.27 -12.31 7.25
C GLY A 103 -1.87 -12.49 6.68
N THR A 104 -1.75 -12.51 5.37
CA THR A 104 -0.46 -12.66 4.69
C THR A 104 0.08 -11.30 4.28
N ILE A 105 1.31 -10.98 4.69
CA ILE A 105 2.08 -9.86 4.15
C ILE A 105 3.01 -10.35 3.05
N PHE A 106 3.11 -9.55 1.98
CA PHE A 106 4.10 -9.67 0.91
C PHE A 106 4.93 -8.39 0.89
N HIS A 107 6.25 -8.54 1.04
CA HIS A 107 7.16 -7.40 1.10
C HIS A 107 8.57 -7.82 0.71
N VAL A 108 9.45 -6.83 0.60
CA VAL A 108 10.90 -7.06 0.57
C VAL A 108 11.53 -6.53 1.85
N VAL A 109 12.52 -7.28 2.32
CA VAL A 109 13.34 -6.91 3.47
C VAL A 109 14.80 -6.86 3.07
N ASP A 110 15.53 -5.94 3.68
CA ASP A 110 17.01 -5.93 3.65
C ASP A 110 17.48 -6.96 4.67
N SER A 111 18.31 -7.90 4.22
CA SER A 111 18.82 -8.99 5.06
C SER A 111 19.64 -8.42 6.22
N ALA A 112 19.29 -8.80 7.45
CA ALA A 112 20.04 -8.37 8.63
C ALA A 112 21.50 -8.89 8.62
N ASP A 113 21.73 -10.01 7.95
CA ASP A 113 23.03 -10.68 7.90
C ASP A 113 23.97 -10.05 6.84
N SER A 114 23.42 -9.26 5.92
CA SER A 114 24.14 -8.80 4.73
C SER A 114 23.54 -7.51 4.17
N ILE A 115 24.21 -6.40 4.46
CA ILE A 115 23.77 -5.05 4.04
C ILE A 115 23.63 -5.00 2.52
N GLY A 116 22.44 -4.64 2.05
CA GLY A 116 22.13 -4.51 0.63
C GLY A 116 21.70 -5.83 -0.02
N GLU A 117 21.44 -6.89 0.75
CA GLU A 117 20.82 -8.10 0.23
C GLU A 117 19.32 -8.06 0.45
N TRP A 118 18.60 -7.58 -0.55
CA TRP A 118 17.15 -7.58 -0.54
C TRP A 118 16.60 -8.96 -0.86
N LYS A 119 15.54 -9.36 -0.15
CA LYS A 119 14.81 -10.60 -0.41
C LYS A 119 13.31 -10.38 -0.33
N PHE A 120 12.59 -11.09 -1.18
CA PHE A 120 11.13 -11.19 -1.10
C PHE A 120 10.75 -12.14 0.03
N GLU A 121 9.85 -11.68 0.89
CA GLU A 121 9.30 -12.47 1.99
C GLU A 121 7.78 -12.49 1.93
N LYS A 122 7.25 -13.61 2.40
CA LYS A 122 5.82 -13.87 2.59
C LYS A 122 5.64 -14.41 4.00
N GLU A 123 4.97 -13.65 4.87
CA GLU A 123 4.80 -14.00 6.28
C GLU A 123 3.36 -13.82 6.76
N GLN A 124 2.96 -14.54 7.81
CA GLN A 124 1.71 -14.28 8.51
C GLN A 124 1.91 -13.13 9.50
N LYS A 125 1.01 -12.16 9.52
CA LYS A 125 1.13 -10.98 10.38
C LYS A 125 -0.20 -10.50 10.93
N ASP A 126 -0.16 -10.07 12.19
CA ASP A 126 -1.19 -9.22 12.79
C ASP A 126 -0.85 -7.77 12.49
N VAL A 127 -1.63 -7.13 11.62
CA VAL A 127 -1.39 -5.72 11.24
C VAL A 127 -2.09 -4.74 12.17
N ILE A 128 -3.14 -5.17 12.88
CA ILE A 128 -3.95 -4.30 13.72
C ILE A 128 -3.32 -4.10 15.10
N SER A 129 -2.64 -5.13 15.63
CA SER A 129 -1.93 -5.07 16.90
C SER A 129 -0.47 -4.62 16.73
N SER A 130 -0.02 -4.43 15.48
CA SER A 130 1.37 -4.05 15.21
C SER A 130 1.63 -2.60 15.60
N PRO A 131 2.58 -2.33 16.50
CA PRO A 131 2.88 -0.96 16.96
C PRO A 131 3.60 -0.12 15.91
N HIS A 132 3.92 -0.70 14.74
CA HIS A 132 4.63 -0.03 13.67
C HIS A 132 3.73 0.31 12.48
N VAL A 133 2.52 -0.26 12.39
CA VAL A 133 1.62 0.04 11.27
C VAL A 133 1.06 1.46 11.44
N VAL A 134 1.23 2.28 10.41
CA VAL A 134 0.78 3.67 10.38
C VAL A 134 -0.49 3.79 9.57
N ALA A 135 -0.48 3.24 8.35
CA ALA A 135 -1.61 3.31 7.45
C ALA A 135 -1.90 1.95 6.79
N ILE A 136 -3.18 1.65 6.62
CA ILE A 136 -3.68 0.48 5.88
C ILE A 136 -4.61 1.00 4.77
N ILE A 137 -4.25 0.85 3.50
CA ILE A 137 -5.00 1.43 2.39
C ILE A 137 -5.56 0.31 1.52
N ARG A 138 -6.87 0.26 1.31
CA ARG A 138 -7.50 -0.68 0.37
C ARG A 138 -7.05 -0.35 -1.05
N LEU A 139 -6.49 -1.36 -1.73
CA LEU A 139 -6.03 -1.25 -3.12
C LEU A 139 -7.00 -1.89 -4.10
N ALA A 140 -7.43 -3.13 -3.88
CA ALA A 140 -8.20 -3.89 -4.87
C ALA A 140 -9.04 -5.00 -4.26
N ASP A 141 -10.09 -5.41 -4.97
CA ASP A 141 -10.80 -6.66 -4.74
C ASP A 141 -10.10 -7.80 -5.49
N VAL A 142 -9.59 -8.76 -4.73
CA VAL A 142 -8.90 -9.97 -5.23
C VAL A 142 -9.70 -11.23 -4.95
N GLY A 143 -10.93 -11.12 -4.46
CA GLY A 143 -11.82 -12.25 -4.18
C GLY A 143 -12.16 -13.06 -5.43
N PHE A 144 -12.03 -12.47 -6.62
CA PHE A 144 -12.20 -13.16 -7.90
C PHE A 144 -11.11 -14.23 -8.15
N LEU A 145 -9.97 -14.17 -7.45
CA LEU A 145 -8.90 -15.16 -7.56
C LEU A 145 -9.20 -16.46 -6.78
N GLY A 146 -10.22 -16.47 -5.91
CA GLY A 146 -10.66 -17.65 -5.17
C GLY A 146 -10.70 -17.45 -3.66
N SER A 147 -10.53 -18.55 -2.91
CA SER A 147 -10.46 -18.50 -1.46
C SER A 147 -9.16 -17.85 -0.97
N TYR A 148 -9.07 -17.55 0.33
CA TYR A 148 -7.85 -16.98 0.91
C TYR A 148 -6.58 -17.78 0.56
N GLU A 149 -6.63 -19.11 0.68
CA GLU A 149 -5.50 -19.99 0.35
C GLU A 149 -5.16 -19.97 -1.14
N ASP A 150 -6.16 -19.79 -2.01
CA ASP A 150 -5.93 -19.64 -3.46
C ASP A 150 -5.25 -18.29 -3.75
N ILE A 151 -5.73 -17.20 -3.13
CA ILE A 151 -5.20 -15.84 -3.30
C ILE A 151 -3.73 -15.76 -2.87
N VAL A 152 -3.43 -16.23 -1.65
CA VAL A 152 -2.07 -16.14 -1.10
C VAL A 152 -1.20 -17.32 -1.52
N GLY A 153 -1.76 -18.34 -2.15
CA GLY A 153 -1.10 -19.58 -2.54
C GLY A 153 0.06 -19.41 -3.53
N PRO A 154 0.74 -20.51 -3.87
CA PRO A 154 1.89 -20.50 -4.78
C PRO A 154 1.52 -20.15 -6.23
N ASP A 155 0.23 -20.17 -6.59
CA ASP A 155 -0.21 -20.08 -7.98
C ASP A 155 -0.92 -18.75 -8.34
N SER A 156 -1.13 -17.85 -7.37
CA SER A 156 -1.87 -16.57 -7.57
C SER A 156 -0.99 -15.34 -7.35
N LEU A 157 -1.08 -14.64 -6.22
CA LEU A 157 -0.34 -13.39 -6.00
C LEU A 157 1.16 -13.61 -5.82
N THR A 158 1.55 -14.70 -5.16
CA THR A 158 2.97 -15.02 -4.89
C THR A 158 3.86 -15.01 -6.14
N PRO A 159 3.52 -15.70 -7.24
CA PRO A 159 4.34 -15.69 -8.44
C PRO A 159 4.38 -14.31 -9.10
N MET A 160 3.30 -13.53 -9.06
CA MET A 160 3.28 -12.16 -9.58
C MET A 160 4.30 -11.28 -8.85
N PHE A 161 4.29 -11.30 -7.51
CA PHE A 161 5.26 -10.54 -6.72
C PHE A 161 6.71 -10.99 -6.93
N LYS A 162 6.94 -12.29 -7.15
CA LYS A 162 8.27 -12.83 -7.46
C LYS A 162 8.81 -12.43 -8.84
N THR A 163 7.97 -11.92 -9.74
CA THR A 163 8.44 -11.40 -11.04
C THR A 163 9.13 -10.03 -10.92
N VAL A 164 8.88 -9.30 -9.83
CA VAL A 164 9.52 -8.01 -9.58
C VAL A 164 11.01 -8.23 -9.36
N VAL A 165 11.83 -7.53 -10.14
CA VAL A 165 13.28 -7.70 -10.10
C VAL A 165 13.82 -7.14 -8.80
N ILE A 166 14.51 -7.99 -8.04
CA ILE A 166 15.30 -7.58 -6.89
C ILE A 166 16.76 -7.49 -7.35
N PRO A 167 17.41 -6.32 -7.27
CA PRO A 167 18.77 -6.14 -7.74
C PRO A 167 19.77 -7.04 -7.00
N VAL A 168 20.74 -7.54 -7.74
CA VAL A 168 21.85 -8.32 -7.17
C VAL A 168 22.67 -7.41 -6.24
N PRO A 169 23.14 -7.93 -5.09
CA PRO A 169 24.04 -7.20 -4.18
C PRO A 169 25.26 -6.61 -4.88
N GLY A 170 25.65 -5.40 -4.49
CA GLY A 170 26.82 -4.70 -5.03
C GLY A 170 26.63 -4.02 -6.40
N THR A 171 25.41 -4.03 -6.97
CA THR A 171 25.10 -3.28 -8.20
C THR A 171 24.68 -1.84 -7.90
N THR A 172 24.83 -0.91 -8.86
CA THR A 172 24.34 0.47 -8.69
C THR A 172 22.82 0.53 -8.49
N ALA A 173 22.07 -0.34 -9.16
CA ALA A 173 20.63 -0.47 -8.99
C ALA A 173 20.23 -0.85 -7.56
N ASN A 174 21.10 -1.54 -6.83
CA ASN A 174 20.87 -1.90 -5.43
C ASN A 174 20.86 -0.67 -4.50
N ALA A 175 21.73 0.32 -4.76
CA ALA A 175 21.85 1.50 -3.92
C ALA A 175 20.59 2.37 -3.90
N GLU A 176 19.78 2.31 -4.96
CA GLU A 176 18.50 3.03 -5.08
C GLU A 176 17.29 2.15 -4.72
N PHE A 177 17.50 0.84 -4.50
CA PHE A 177 16.43 -0.10 -4.24
C PHE A 177 15.88 0.07 -2.82
N SER A 178 14.57 -0.05 -2.71
CA SER A 178 13.85 0.06 -1.45
C SER A 178 12.52 -0.67 -1.52
N SER A 179 11.91 -0.95 -0.37
CA SER A 179 10.55 -1.51 -0.32
C SER A 179 9.52 -0.67 -1.08
N ARG A 180 9.69 0.67 -1.11
CA ARG A 180 8.87 1.57 -1.94
C ARG A 180 9.01 1.29 -3.43
N VAL A 181 10.25 1.19 -3.93
CA VAL A 181 10.51 0.92 -5.37
C VAL A 181 9.94 -0.43 -5.76
N TRP A 182 10.24 -1.48 -4.99
CA TRP A 182 9.69 -2.81 -5.21
C TRP A 182 8.15 -2.81 -5.23
N PHE A 183 7.53 -2.10 -4.29
CA PHE A 183 6.08 -2.03 -4.18
C PHE A 183 5.45 -1.38 -5.42
N LEU A 184 6.01 -0.29 -5.93
CA LEU A 184 5.49 0.39 -7.12
C LEU A 184 5.68 -0.46 -8.38
N ASP A 185 6.81 -1.15 -8.51
CA ASP A 185 7.02 -2.10 -9.61
C ASP A 185 6.03 -3.26 -9.52
N ALA A 186 5.74 -3.76 -8.31
CA ALA A 186 4.73 -4.78 -8.07
C ALA A 186 3.32 -4.31 -8.47
N ILE A 187 2.95 -3.05 -8.20
CA ILE A 187 1.69 -2.47 -8.70
C ILE A 187 1.64 -2.54 -10.23
N GLY A 188 2.74 -2.24 -10.92
CA GLY A 188 2.83 -2.38 -12.38
C GLY A 188 2.54 -3.81 -12.86
N ILE A 189 3.15 -4.81 -12.21
CA ILE A 189 2.88 -6.23 -12.51
C ILE A 189 1.42 -6.60 -12.23
N LEU A 190 0.87 -6.17 -11.09
CA LEU A 190 -0.54 -6.43 -10.74
C LEU A 190 -1.49 -5.76 -11.74
N HIS A 191 -1.11 -4.60 -12.29
CA HIS A 191 -1.85 -3.93 -13.34
C HIS A 191 -1.83 -4.69 -14.65
N ASP A 192 -0.66 -5.13 -15.11
CA ASP A 192 -0.51 -5.93 -16.33
C ASP A 192 -1.27 -7.26 -16.25
N CYS A 193 -1.40 -7.82 -15.04
CA CYS A 193 -2.19 -9.02 -14.77
C CYS A 193 -3.70 -8.77 -14.59
N GLY A 194 -4.14 -7.51 -14.57
CA GLY A 194 -5.54 -7.12 -14.37
C GLY A 194 -6.05 -7.30 -12.93
N VAL A 195 -5.16 -7.44 -11.95
CA VAL A 195 -5.48 -7.56 -10.52
C VAL A 195 -5.75 -6.18 -9.91
N VAL A 196 -4.97 -5.18 -10.33
CA VAL A 196 -5.12 -3.79 -9.87
C VAL A 196 -5.32 -2.88 -11.09
N GLN A 197 -6.10 -1.82 -10.97
CA GLN A 197 -6.16 -0.76 -11.97
C GLN A 197 -5.41 0.46 -11.44
N CYS A 198 -4.29 0.77 -12.07
CA CYS A 198 -3.45 1.89 -11.70
C CYS A 198 -2.86 2.46 -12.99
N ASP A 199 -3.54 3.45 -13.57
CA ASP A 199 -3.11 4.07 -14.82
C ASP A 199 -1.84 4.92 -14.62
N ASP A 200 -1.63 5.41 -13.40
CA ASP A 200 -0.49 6.25 -13.04
C ASP A 200 0.04 5.88 -11.65
N GLY A 201 1.14 5.11 -11.63
CA GLY A 201 1.82 4.72 -10.40
C GLY A 201 2.35 5.91 -9.58
N TRP A 202 2.64 7.04 -10.21
CA TRP A 202 3.08 8.25 -9.50
C TRP A 202 1.93 8.90 -8.72
N LEU A 203 0.72 8.93 -9.31
CA LEU A 203 -0.47 9.42 -8.60
C LEU A 203 -0.80 8.53 -7.41
N LEU A 204 -0.73 7.20 -7.58
CA LEU A 204 -0.92 6.25 -6.48
C LEU A 204 0.13 6.43 -5.38
N GLU A 205 1.41 6.57 -5.74
CA GLU A 205 2.47 6.82 -4.75
C GLU A 205 2.17 8.10 -3.95
N ARG A 206 1.82 9.18 -4.64
CA ARG A 206 1.51 10.47 -4.01
C ARG A 206 0.32 10.35 -3.07
N GLU A 207 -0.71 9.60 -3.47
CA GLU A 207 -1.89 9.32 -2.64
C GLU A 207 -1.52 8.51 -1.38
N LEU A 208 -0.83 7.38 -1.53
CA LEU A 208 -0.43 6.53 -0.40
C LEU A 208 0.44 7.28 0.61
N ARG A 209 1.37 8.12 0.12
CA ARG A 209 2.19 8.98 0.97
C ARG A 209 1.33 10.00 1.72
N ARG A 210 0.36 10.63 1.07
CA ARG A 210 -0.56 11.57 1.71
C ARG A 210 -1.35 10.90 2.83
N CYS A 211 -1.92 9.72 2.57
CA CYS A 211 -2.61 8.91 3.59
C CYS A 211 -1.70 8.61 4.78
N ALA A 212 -0.45 8.19 4.53
CA ALA A 212 0.50 7.84 5.57
C ALA A 212 0.97 9.07 6.37
N PHE A 213 1.13 10.23 5.73
CA PHE A 213 1.41 11.48 6.44
C PHE A 213 0.25 11.88 7.36
N THR A 214 -0.98 11.88 6.84
CA THR A 214 -2.17 12.19 7.65
C THR A 214 -2.37 11.20 8.80
N ALA A 215 -2.04 9.92 8.59
CA ALA A 215 -2.09 8.92 9.65
C ALA A 215 -0.95 9.06 10.66
N MET A 216 0.21 9.58 10.26
CA MET A 216 1.38 9.71 11.14
C MET A 216 1.07 10.60 12.34
N ASP A 217 0.35 11.71 12.16
CA ASP A 217 0.00 12.62 13.26
C ASP A 217 -0.79 11.87 14.35
N LYS A 218 -1.82 11.11 13.94
CA LYS A 218 -2.61 10.26 14.85
C LYS A 218 -1.79 9.13 15.46
N PHE A 219 -0.89 8.55 14.68
CA PHE A 219 0.01 7.49 15.14
C PHE A 219 0.99 8.00 16.20
N LEU A 220 1.48 9.24 16.09
CA LEU A 220 2.36 9.83 17.09
C LEU A 220 1.64 10.08 18.42
N GLU A 221 0.35 10.43 18.39
CA GLU A 221 -0.47 10.66 19.58
C GLU A 221 -0.92 9.36 20.26
N SER A 222 -1.42 8.39 19.49
CA SER A 222 -2.13 7.21 20.03
C SER A 222 -1.37 5.89 19.85
N LYS A 223 -0.32 5.86 19.03
CA LYS A 223 0.33 4.64 18.52
C LYS A 223 -0.62 3.71 17.77
N GLY A 224 -1.78 4.22 17.34
CA GLY A 224 -2.74 3.50 16.51
C GLY A 224 -2.53 3.72 15.01
N TRP A 225 -3.07 2.83 14.20
CA TRP A 225 -3.08 2.93 12.74
C TRP A 225 -4.36 3.62 12.24
N THR A 226 -4.34 4.09 10.98
CA THR A 226 -5.53 4.59 10.28
C THR A 226 -5.74 3.84 8.98
N ALA A 227 -6.97 3.40 8.68
CA ALA A 227 -7.28 2.79 7.41
C ALA A 227 -7.90 3.79 6.43
N TYR A 228 -7.62 3.60 5.13
CA TYR A 228 -8.12 4.44 4.04
C TYR A 228 -8.59 3.57 2.87
N ARG A 229 -9.39 4.15 1.99
CA ARG A 229 -9.68 3.61 0.66
C ARG A 229 -8.93 4.45 -0.39
N ALA A 230 -8.26 3.81 -1.33
CA ALA A 230 -7.64 4.53 -2.45
C ALA A 230 -8.74 5.04 -3.41
N GLU A 231 -8.74 6.33 -3.71
CA GLU A 231 -9.70 7.00 -4.61
C GLU A 231 -9.39 6.74 -6.08
N HIS A 232 -8.10 6.61 -6.44
CA HIS A 232 -7.69 6.36 -7.83
C HIS A 232 -7.94 4.90 -8.27
N TYR A 233 -8.58 4.09 -7.43
CA TYR A 233 -9.00 2.74 -7.76
C TYR A 233 -10.50 2.67 -8.05
N ARG A 234 -10.88 2.16 -9.23
CA ARG A 234 -12.28 1.87 -9.58
C ARG A 234 -12.55 0.37 -9.43
N ASP A 235 -13.41 0.01 -8.47
CA ASP A 235 -13.95 -1.34 -8.35
C ASP A 235 -14.83 -1.67 -9.58
N HIS A 236 -14.49 -2.71 -10.34
CA HIS A 236 -15.29 -3.15 -11.50
C HIS A 236 -16.55 -3.96 -11.14
N HIS A 237 -16.79 -4.25 -9.87
CA HIS A 237 -17.89 -5.14 -9.44
C HIS A 237 -19.09 -4.44 -8.80
N THR A 238 -19.04 -3.14 -8.57
CA THR A 238 -20.22 -2.36 -8.18
C THR A 238 -20.75 -1.59 -9.40
N GLY A 239 -21.49 -2.30 -10.25
CA GLY A 239 -22.30 -1.71 -11.33
C GLY A 239 -23.50 -0.90 -10.82
N THR A 240 -23.33 -0.14 -9.74
CA THR A 240 -24.29 0.83 -9.23
C THR A 240 -23.58 2.16 -9.06
N PRO A 241 -23.97 3.22 -9.78
CA PRO A 241 -23.51 4.57 -9.46
C PRO A 241 -23.96 4.86 -8.02
N SER A 242 -22.99 5.03 -7.11
CA SER A 242 -23.27 5.36 -5.72
C SER A 242 -23.87 6.76 -5.69
N ALA A 243 -25.20 6.85 -5.64
CA ALA A 243 -25.89 8.05 -5.20
C ALA A 243 -25.51 8.25 -3.73
N GLY A 244 -24.73 9.29 -3.46
CA GLY A 244 -24.37 9.70 -2.11
C GLY A 244 -25.64 9.91 -1.28
N LEU A 245 -25.76 9.15 -0.20
CA LEU A 245 -26.76 9.39 0.84
C LEU A 245 -26.10 9.22 2.21
N LEU A 246 -25.71 10.36 2.78
CA LEU A 246 -25.22 10.51 4.15
C LEU A 246 -26.27 10.00 5.16
N ARG A 247 -25.83 9.16 6.10
CA ARG A 247 -26.35 9.16 7.46
C ARG A 247 -25.21 9.17 8.46
N HIS A 248 -25.18 10.24 9.25
CA HIS A 248 -24.36 10.40 10.45
C HIS A 248 -24.76 9.36 11.50
N ILE A 249 -23.78 8.61 12.00
CA ILE A 249 -23.81 8.03 13.35
C ILE A 249 -22.43 8.26 13.97
N THR A 250 -22.35 9.19 14.92
CA THR A 250 -21.24 9.30 15.86
C THR A 250 -21.52 8.36 17.03
N HIS A 251 -20.69 7.32 17.21
CA HIS A 251 -20.65 6.57 18.47
C HIS A 251 -19.25 6.73 19.07
N GLU A 252 -19.15 7.61 20.07
CA GLU A 252 -18.03 7.63 21.01
C GLU A 252 -18.09 6.34 21.85
N HIS A 253 -16.97 5.62 21.94
CA HIS A 253 -16.68 4.75 23.07
C HIS A 253 -15.56 5.37 23.89
N GLN A 254 -15.97 6.16 24.88
CA GLN A 254 -15.13 6.66 25.96
C GLN A 254 -14.71 5.51 26.88
N TYR A 255 -13.43 5.20 26.90
CA TYR A 255 -12.81 4.56 28.06
C TYR A 255 -12.82 5.55 29.24
N ARG A 256 -13.57 5.22 30.29
CA ARG A 256 -13.57 5.91 31.58
C ARG A 256 -12.15 5.91 32.16
N ILE A 257 -11.56 7.11 32.30
CA ILE A 257 -10.44 7.36 33.20
C ILE A 257 -11.00 8.00 34.49
N ASN A 258 -10.61 7.40 35.61
CA ASN A 258 -11.05 7.65 36.98
C ASN A 258 -10.47 8.98 37.52
N PRO A 259 -11.27 9.98 37.98
CA PRO A 259 -10.76 11.32 38.32
C PRO A 259 -10.24 11.49 39.76
N HIS A 260 -9.97 10.42 40.53
CA HIS A 260 -9.49 10.54 41.92
C HIS A 260 -8.11 9.93 42.17
N ARG A 261 -7.06 10.51 41.58
CA ARG A 261 -5.69 10.31 42.05
C ARG A 261 -5.03 11.65 42.38
N PRO A 262 -4.75 11.97 43.65
CA PRO A 262 -4.01 13.18 44.01
C PRO A 262 -2.52 13.06 43.59
N PRO A 263 -1.86 14.18 43.27
CA PRO A 263 -0.47 14.20 42.85
C PRO A 263 0.49 13.83 43.99
N PRO A 264 1.62 13.17 43.70
CA PRO A 264 2.67 12.91 44.69
C PRO A 264 3.37 14.21 45.10
N GLN A 265 3.47 14.43 46.41
CA GLN A 265 4.17 15.58 47.00
C GLN A 265 5.67 15.50 46.75
N SER A 266 6.22 16.60 46.23
CA SER A 266 7.65 16.85 46.07
C SER A 266 8.35 16.94 47.42
N GLN A 267 9.21 15.98 47.74
CA GLN A 267 10.14 16.08 48.87
C GLN A 267 11.36 16.92 48.47
N SER A 268 11.43 18.14 48.98
CA SER A 268 12.61 18.99 48.96
C SER A 268 13.66 18.46 49.94
N GLN A 269 14.77 17.93 49.42
CA GLN A 269 15.95 17.61 50.23
C GLN A 269 16.85 18.85 50.36
N THR A 270 16.90 19.39 51.56
CA THR A 270 17.80 20.47 51.98
C THR A 270 19.23 19.92 52.12
N ARG A 271 20.15 20.36 51.25
CA ARG A 271 21.60 20.10 51.37
C ARG A 271 22.22 21.11 52.34
N THR A 272 22.79 20.62 53.43
CA THR A 272 23.68 21.35 54.34
C THR A 272 25.11 21.41 53.79
N PRO A 273 25.80 22.56 53.78
CA PRO A 273 27.22 22.63 53.46
C PRO A 273 28.08 22.32 54.69
N ARG A 274 29.07 21.43 54.51
CA ARG A 274 30.11 21.12 55.50
C ARG A 274 31.32 22.03 55.22
N ALA A 275 31.65 22.90 56.17
CA ALA A 275 32.84 23.74 56.12
C ALA A 275 34.09 22.92 56.46
N SER A 276 35.14 23.15 55.69
CA SER A 276 36.49 22.63 55.88
C SER A 276 37.30 23.64 56.70
N HIS A 277 37.93 23.19 57.77
CA HIS A 277 39.11 23.81 58.39
C HIS A 277 39.95 22.70 59.01
#